data_AF-A0A6F9A7G1-F1
#
_entry.id   AF-A0A6F9A7G1-F1
#
_cell.length_a   1.000
_cell.length_b   1.000
_cell.length_c   1.000
_cell.angle_alpha   90.00
_cell.angle_beta   90.00
_cell.angle_gamma   90.00
#
_symmetry.space_group_name_H-M   'P 1'
#
loop_
_entity.id
_entity.type
_entity.pdbx_description
1 polymer ?
#
loop_
_entity_poly.entity_id
_entity_poly.type
_entity_poly.pdbx_seq_one_letter_code
_entity_poly.pdbx_strand_id
1 'polypeptide(L)'
;MADAMNVGVNLEAFSQAINAIQALRSSVTRVFDSLKDGMKNKETLEGREKVFITEFQDNLQSVNRDLNELERLSTLVGRPSESHPLHNSGLLSLDPVQDKTPLYSQLLQAYKWSNK
;
A
#
# COMPACT_ATOMS: atom_id res chain seq x y z
N MET A 1 -15.67 -22.69 13.92
CA MET A 1 -16.16 -21.81 12.85
C MET A 1 -15.10 -20.76 12.65
N ALA A 2 -14.40 -20.83 11.52
CA ALA A 2 -13.36 -19.89 11.14
C ALA A 2 -14.05 -18.66 10.55
N ASP A 3 -14.27 -17.65 11.38
CA ASP A 3 -14.70 -16.34 10.90
C ASP A 3 -13.54 -15.80 10.05
N ALA A 4 -13.79 -15.74 8.74
CA ALA A 4 -12.81 -15.33 7.77
C ALA A 4 -12.23 -13.98 8.20
N MET A 5 -10.91 -13.89 8.18
CA MET A 5 -10.12 -12.69 8.40
C MET A 5 -10.54 -11.61 7.38
N ASN A 6 -11.66 -10.94 7.62
CA ASN A 6 -12.10 -9.78 6.87
C ASN A 6 -11.31 -8.58 7.43
N VAL A 7 -9.99 -8.62 7.24
CA VAL A 7 -9.16 -7.43 7.31
C VAL A 7 -9.81 -6.47 6.33
N GLY A 8 -10.23 -5.29 6.77
CA GLY A 8 -10.94 -4.28 5.96
C GLY A 8 -10.13 -3.69 4.81
N VAL A 9 -9.20 -4.45 4.23
CA VAL A 9 -8.54 -4.20 2.96
C VAL A 9 -9.38 -4.81 1.85
N ASN A 10 -9.74 -3.97 0.88
CA ASN A 10 -10.40 -4.42 -0.33
C ASN A 10 -9.42 -5.26 -1.16
N LEU A 11 -9.44 -6.58 -0.98
CA LEU A 11 -8.52 -7.53 -1.61
C LEU A 11 -8.62 -7.50 -3.15
N GLU A 12 -9.80 -7.24 -3.70
CA GLU A 12 -10.00 -7.02 -5.14
C GLU A 12 -9.31 -5.73 -5.61
N ALA A 13 -9.50 -4.62 -4.90
CA ALA A 13 -8.81 -3.37 -5.21
C ALA A 13 -7.29 -3.53 -5.10
N PHE A 14 -6.80 -4.32 -4.15
CA PHE A 14 -5.38 -4.64 -4.03
C PHE A 14 -4.88 -5.46 -5.22
N SER A 15 -5.59 -6.52 -5.61
CA SER A 15 -5.24 -7.31 -6.80
C SER A 15 -5.22 -6.44 -8.07
N GLN A 16 -6.21 -5.57 -8.25
CA GLN A 16 -6.28 -4.63 -9.36
C GLN A 16 -5.12 -3.62 -9.32
N ALA A 17 -4.77 -3.08 -8.14
CA ALA A 17 -3.63 -2.17 -7.98
C ALA A 17 -2.30 -2.85 -8.36
N ILE A 18 -2.09 -4.12 -7.97
CA ILE A 18 -0.89 -4.89 -8.35
C ILE A 18 -0.82 -5.08 -9.87
N ASN A 19 -1.94 -5.39 -10.52
CA ASN A 19 -2.01 -5.50 -11.98
C ASN A 19 -1.71 -4.16 -12.66
N ALA A 20 -2.25 -3.05 -12.14
CA ALA A 20 -1.96 -1.70 -12.64
C ALA A 20 -0.47 -1.33 -12.49
N ILE A 21 0.18 -1.71 -11.38
CA ILE A 21 1.64 -1.56 -11.20
C ILE A 21 2.41 -2.36 -12.24
N GLN A 22 1.97 -3.58 -12.58
CA GLN A 22 2.62 -4.38 -13.61
C GLN A 22 2.45 -3.76 -15.01
N ALA A 23 1.27 -3.23 -15.32
CA ALA A 23 1.02 -2.51 -16.56
C ALA A 23 1.93 -1.28 -16.67
N LEU A 24 1.95 -0.42 -15.64
CA LEU A 24 2.80 0.77 -15.59
C LEU A 24 4.28 0.45 -15.80
N ARG A 25 4.80 -0.60 -15.11
CA ARG A 25 6.19 -1.04 -15.31
C ARG A 25 6.46 -1.43 -16.75
N SER A 26 5.53 -2.16 -17.37
CA SER A 26 5.66 -2.61 -18.77
C SER A 26 5.67 -1.44 -19.75
N SER A 27 4.82 -0.44 -19.52
CA SER A 27 4.74 0.79 -20.32
C SER A 27 6.00 1.63 -20.20
N VAL A 28 6.52 1.77 -18.98
CA VAL A 28 7.81 2.45 -18.73
C VAL A 28 8.96 1.71 -19.40
N THR A 29 9.03 0.37 -19.28
CA THR A 29 10.03 -0.43 -19.99
C THR A 29 9.97 -0.21 -21.50
N ARG A 30 8.77 -0.14 -22.10
CA ARG A 30 8.59 0.12 -23.54
C ARG A 30 9.14 1.49 -23.96
N VAL A 31 8.97 2.53 -23.14
CA VAL A 31 9.57 3.85 -23.37
C VAL A 31 11.10 3.77 -23.35
N PHE A 32 11.67 3.07 -22.36
CA PHE A 32 13.12 2.88 -22.27
C PHE A 32 13.69 2.02 -23.40
N ASP A 33 12.98 0.97 -23.82
CA ASP A 33 13.37 0.16 -24.97
C ASP A 33 13.29 0.97 -26.26
N SER A 34 12.26 1.83 -26.42
CA SER A 34 12.16 2.75 -27.56
C SER A 34 13.34 3.75 -27.61
N LEU A 35 13.79 4.25 -26.46
CA LEU A 35 14.97 5.11 -26.37
C LEU A 35 16.29 4.36 -26.63
N LYS A 36 16.41 3.14 -26.07
CA LYS A 36 17.57 2.26 -26.21
C LYS A 36 17.75 1.80 -27.65
N ASP A 37 16.66 1.42 -28.30
CA ASP A 37 16.68 1.06 -29.71
C ASP A 37 16.87 2.29 -30.58
N GLY A 38 16.29 3.43 -30.22
CA GLY A 38 16.56 4.73 -30.85
C GLY A 38 16.48 4.71 -32.38
N MET A 39 16.96 5.78 -33.01
CA MET A 39 17.22 5.79 -34.45
C MET A 39 18.51 5.00 -34.77
N LYS A 40 18.51 3.69 -34.56
CA LYS A 40 19.66 2.83 -34.90
C LYS A 40 20.08 2.88 -36.38
N ASN A 41 19.21 3.34 -37.28
CA ASN A 41 19.49 3.41 -38.72
C ASN A 41 19.50 4.87 -39.23
N LYS A 42 20.68 5.50 -39.15
CA LYS A 42 20.97 6.91 -39.51
C LYS A 42 20.78 7.29 -41.00
N GLU A 43 20.40 6.39 -41.90
CA GLU A 43 20.51 6.64 -43.35
C GLU A 43 19.24 7.14 -44.07
N THR A 44 18.07 7.24 -43.43
CA THR A 44 16.82 7.67 -44.11
C THR A 44 15.93 8.54 -43.20
N LEU A 45 16.25 9.83 -43.11
CA LEU A 45 16.01 10.63 -41.90
C LEU A 45 14.67 11.37 -41.75
N GLU A 46 13.99 11.88 -42.77
CA GLU A 46 12.88 12.84 -42.49
C GLU A 46 11.50 12.21 -42.21
N GLY A 47 11.19 11.06 -42.78
CA GLY A 47 9.88 10.41 -42.61
C GLY A 47 9.77 9.56 -41.34
N ARG A 48 10.87 8.90 -40.94
CA ARG A 48 10.89 8.00 -39.78
C ARG A 48 11.01 8.74 -38.46
N GLU A 49 11.56 9.95 -38.45
CA GLU A 49 11.61 10.78 -37.24
C GLU A 49 10.21 11.12 -36.75
N LYS A 50 9.34 11.59 -37.63
CA LYS A 50 7.95 11.90 -37.25
C LYS A 50 7.20 10.68 -36.75
N VAL A 51 7.41 9.52 -37.36
CA VAL A 51 6.78 8.26 -36.92
C VAL A 51 7.30 7.87 -35.54
N PHE A 52 8.62 7.86 -35.34
CA PHE A 52 9.23 7.58 -34.05
C PHE A 52 8.75 8.53 -32.95
N ILE A 53 8.71 9.84 -33.22
CA ILE A 53 8.22 10.84 -32.26
C ILE A 53 6.75 10.60 -31.92
N THR A 54 5.93 10.23 -32.92
CA THR A 54 4.51 9.92 -32.70
C THR A 54 4.34 8.67 -31.84
N GLU A 55 5.07 7.58 -32.14
CA GLU A 55 5.05 6.34 -31.35
C GLU A 55 5.61 6.55 -29.93
N PHE A 56 6.65 7.36 -29.81
CA PHE A 56 7.23 7.71 -28.52
C PHE A 56 6.26 8.54 -27.67
N GLN A 57 5.55 9.48 -28.29
CA GLN A 57 4.51 10.25 -27.63
C GLN A 57 3.34 9.37 -27.18
N ASP A 58 2.92 8.39 -28.00
CA ASP A 58 1.88 7.42 -27.63
C ASP A 58 2.32 6.56 -26.42
N ASN A 59 3.57 6.06 -26.43
CA ASN A 59 4.14 5.32 -25.31
C ASN A 59 4.15 6.16 -24.01
N LEU A 60 4.52 7.44 -24.08
CA LEU A 60 4.46 8.36 -22.94
C LEU A 60 3.03 8.64 -22.46
N GLN A 61 2.07 8.72 -23.38
CA GLN A 61 0.66 8.83 -23.01
C GLN A 61 0.16 7.56 -22.33
N SER A 62 0.59 6.38 -22.77
CA SER A 62 0.28 5.11 -22.11
C SER A 62 0.77 5.10 -20.66
N VAL A 63 2.03 5.52 -20.42
CA VAL A 63 2.57 5.64 -19.06
C VAL A 63 1.72 6.56 -18.18
N ASN A 64 1.29 7.71 -18.71
CA ASN A 64 0.40 8.62 -17.98
C ASN A 64 -0.97 8.00 -17.67
N ARG A 65 -1.53 7.20 -18.58
CA ARG A 65 -2.81 6.50 -18.33
C ARG A 65 -2.65 5.44 -17.24
N ASP A 66 -1.62 4.61 -17.33
CA ASP A 66 -1.37 3.55 -16.35
C ASP A 66 -1.07 4.11 -14.96
N LEU A 67 -0.37 5.26 -14.89
CA LEU A 67 -0.10 5.95 -13.64
C LEU A 67 -1.37 6.53 -13.02
N ASN A 68 -2.21 7.21 -13.81
CA ASN A 68 -3.50 7.73 -13.32
C ASN A 68 -4.42 6.61 -12.82
N GLU A 69 -4.47 5.47 -13.52
CA GLU A 69 -5.29 4.34 -13.09
C GLU A 69 -4.77 3.74 -11.77
N LEU A 70 -3.44 3.65 -11.61
CA LEU A 70 -2.84 3.23 -10.34
C LEU A 70 -3.15 4.20 -9.20
N GLU A 71 -3.07 5.51 -9.43
CA GLU A 71 -3.43 6.52 -8.42
C GLU A 71 -4.89 6.38 -8.00
N ARG A 72 -5.80 6.16 -8.96
CA ARG A 72 -7.22 5.89 -8.69
C ARG A 72 -7.40 4.64 -7.82
N LEU A 73 -6.74 3.53 -8.17
CA LEU A 73 -6.83 2.27 -7.44
C LEU A 73 -6.20 2.36 -6.04
N SER A 74 -5.14 3.15 -5.86
CA SER A 74 -4.51 3.41 -4.55
C SER A 74 -5.50 3.98 -3.53
N THR A 75 -6.42 4.86 -3.97
CA THR A 75 -7.47 5.40 -3.09
C THR A 75 -8.47 4.34 -2.60
N LEU A 76 -8.65 3.26 -3.35
CA LEU A 76 -9.57 2.16 -3.05
C LEU A 76 -8.96 1.09 -2.14
N VAL A 77 -7.62 0.98 -2.10
CA VAL A 77 -6.92 0.01 -1.26
C VAL A 77 -7.12 0.30 0.24
N GLY A 78 -7.41 1.56 0.60
CA GLY A 78 -7.78 1.97 1.95
C GLY A 78 -6.66 1.79 2.99
N ARG A 79 -6.67 2.61 4.06
CA ARG A 79 -5.86 2.28 5.24
C ARG A 79 -6.55 1.12 5.97
N PRO A 80 -5.83 0.07 6.41
CA PRO A 80 -6.41 -0.88 7.32
C PRO A 80 -6.99 -0.09 8.50
N SER A 81 -8.27 -0.31 8.81
CA SER A 81 -8.96 0.40 9.88
C SER A 81 -8.12 0.35 11.15
N GLU A 82 -7.66 1.53 11.61
CA GLU A 82 -6.78 1.79 12.75
C GLU A 82 -7.35 1.38 14.12
N SER A 83 -8.35 0.51 14.14
CA SER A 83 -8.89 -0.04 15.36
C SER A 83 -9.32 -1.47 15.10
N HIS A 84 -8.36 -2.39 15.21
CA HIS A 84 -8.75 -3.66 15.82
C HIS A 84 -9.05 -3.32 17.27
N PRO A 85 -10.31 -3.40 17.75
CA PRO A 85 -10.56 -3.35 19.17
C PRO A 85 -9.98 -4.64 19.75
N LEU A 86 -8.67 -4.64 20.01
CA LEU A 86 -7.99 -5.73 20.71
C LEU A 86 -8.51 -5.86 22.15
N HIS A 87 -9.46 -5.02 22.57
CA HIS A 87 -10.11 -5.01 23.87
C HIS A 87 -9.03 -5.19 24.96
N ASN A 88 -9.01 -6.35 25.62
CA ASN A 88 -8.07 -6.66 26.68
C ASN A 88 -6.64 -6.94 26.17
N SER A 89 -6.50 -7.50 24.97
CA SER A 89 -5.21 -7.80 24.35
C SER A 89 -4.44 -6.54 23.96
N GLY A 90 -5.12 -5.39 23.80
CA GLY A 90 -4.46 -4.10 23.59
C GLY A 90 -3.71 -3.61 24.84
N LEU A 91 -4.10 -4.06 26.03
CA LEU A 91 -3.44 -3.71 27.29
C LEU A 91 -2.12 -4.45 27.49
N LEU A 92 -1.89 -5.57 26.79
CA LEU A 92 -0.65 -6.35 26.89
C LEU A 92 0.55 -5.66 26.24
N SER A 93 0.32 -4.66 25.38
CA SER A 93 1.36 -3.84 24.75
C SER A 93 1.64 -2.54 25.48
N LEU A 94 0.88 -2.24 26.55
CA LEU A 94 1.16 -1.10 27.42
C LEU A 94 2.28 -1.49 28.39
N ASP A 95 3.35 -0.69 28.41
CA ASP A 95 4.39 -0.82 29.42
C ASP A 95 3.75 -0.73 30.82
N PRO A 96 4.06 -1.66 31.74
CA PRO A 96 3.33 -1.85 33.02
C PRO A 96 3.33 -0.64 33.95
N VAL A 97 4.00 0.46 33.59
CA VAL A 97 4.18 1.65 34.41
C VAL A 97 2.90 2.50 34.61
N GLN A 98 1.86 2.33 33.79
CA GLN A 98 0.63 3.15 33.93
C GLN A 98 -0.47 2.52 34.80
N ASP A 99 -0.46 1.21 35.04
CA ASP A 99 -1.47 0.57 35.91
C ASP A 99 -1.06 0.70 37.38
N LYS A 100 -1.13 1.94 37.89
CA LYS A 100 -1.26 2.18 39.33
C LYS A 100 -2.65 1.77 39.78
N THR A 101 -3.05 0.52 39.54
CA THR A 101 -4.13 -0.06 40.33
C THR A 101 -3.69 0.06 41.78
N PRO A 102 -4.49 0.63 42.70
CA PRO A 102 -4.14 0.74 44.11
C PRO A 102 -4.24 -0.62 44.81
N LEU A 103 -3.69 -1.68 44.19
CA LEU A 103 -3.61 -3.03 44.69
C LEU A 103 -2.88 -3.05 46.04
N TYR A 104 -1.82 -2.26 46.19
CA TYR A 104 -1.07 -2.19 47.44
C TYR A 104 -1.89 -1.65 48.62
N SER A 105 -2.67 -0.57 48.44
CA SER A 105 -3.48 -0.02 49.53
C SER A 105 -4.67 -0.94 49.86
N GLN A 106 -5.27 -1.58 48.86
CA GLN A 106 -6.34 -2.57 49.06
C GLN A 106 -5.83 -3.82 49.79
N LEU A 107 -4.64 -4.33 49.45
CA LEU A 107 -4.04 -5.47 50.13
C LEU A 107 -3.70 -5.14 51.59
N LEU A 108 -3.16 -3.95 51.84
CA LEU A 108 -2.84 -3.49 53.18
C LEU A 108 -4.10 -3.34 54.05
N GLN A 109 -5.19 -2.86 53.46
CA GLN A 109 -6.47 -2.72 54.15
C GLN A 109 -7.09 -4.09 54.46
N ALA A 110 -7.02 -5.05 53.53
CA ALA A 110 -7.46 -6.42 53.75
C ALA A 110 -6.62 -7.14 54.84
N TYR A 111 -5.31 -6.95 54.85
CA TYR A 111 -4.43 -7.51 55.88
C TYR A 111 -4.79 -6.98 57.29
N LYS A 112 -5.12 -5.69 57.40
CA LYS A 112 -5.58 -5.10 58.68
C LYS A 112 -6.90 -5.70 59.18
N TRP A 113 -7.76 -6.17 58.29
CA TRP A 113 -9.04 -6.80 58.65
C TRP A 113 -8.88 -8.28 58.99
N SER A 114 -7.90 -8.95 58.40
CA SER A 114 -7.58 -10.35 58.70
C SER A 114 -6.89 -10.54 60.06
N ASN A 115 -6.35 -9.47 60.65
CA ASN A 115 -5.61 -9.51 61.90
C ASN A 115 -6.42 -8.96 63.08
N LYS A 116 -7.70 -9.34 63.16
CA LYS A 116 -8.62 -9.01 64.25
C LYS A 116 -9.34 -10.25 64.75
#